data_AF-A0A090G4E6-F1
#
_entry.id   AF-A0A090G4E6-F1
#
_cell.length_a   1.000
_cell.length_b   1.000
_cell.length_c   1.000
_cell.angle_alpha   90.00
_cell.angle_beta   90.00
_cell.angle_gamma   90.00
#
_symmetry.space_group_name_H-M   'P 1'
#
loop_
_entity.id
_entity.type
_entity.pdbx_description
1 polymer ?
#
loop_
_entity_poly.entity_id
_entity_poly.type
_entity_poly.pdbx_seq_one_letter_code
_entity_poly.pdbx_strand_id
1 'polypeptide(L)' 'MRNAVARLVETCNAERSKGSDFPTIWKHVLISHPCVTGQPVQGSGEAGPTLRVPLITGQFLVFLGSHFTLL' A
#
# COMPACT_ATOMS: atom_id res chain seq x y z
N MET A 1 -2.32 15.49 -6.48
CA MET A 1 -2.49 14.40 -5.48
C MET A 1 -2.90 13.06 -6.10
N ARG A 2 -3.99 12.97 -6.89
CA ARG A 2 -4.39 11.72 -7.58
C ARG A 2 -3.25 11.02 -8.36
N ASN A 3 -2.43 11.80 -9.06
CA ASN A 3 -1.28 11.29 -9.82
C ASN A 3 -0.15 10.73 -8.92
N ALA A 4 0.04 11.30 -7.73
CA ALA A 4 1.05 10.84 -6.77
C ALA A 4 0.65 9.52 -6.10
N VAL A 5 -0.64 9.34 -5.79
CA VAL A 5 -1.17 8.09 -5.24
C VAL A 5 -1.11 6.97 -6.29
N ALA A 6 -1.47 7.24 -7.54
CA ALA A 6 -1.34 6.26 -8.62
C ALA A 6 0.12 5.78 -8.77
N ARG A 7 1.08 6.73 -8.81
CA ARG A 7 2.51 6.40 -8.83
C ARG A 7 2.99 5.61 -7.63
N LEU A 8 2.44 5.87 -6.44
CA LEU A 8 2.76 5.09 -5.24
C LEU A 8 2.31 3.63 -5.40
N VAL A 9 1.08 3.41 -5.88
CA VAL A 9 0.55 2.05 -6.14
C VAL A 9 1.44 1.31 -7.15
N GLU A 10 1.81 1.98 -8.25
CA GLU A 10 2.72 1.41 -9.26
C GLU A 10 4.09 1.07 -8.66
N THR A 11 4.66 1.96 -7.84
CA THR A 11 5.96 1.74 -7.17
C THR A 11 5.90 0.54 -6.23
N CYS A 12 4.85 0.43 -5.41
CA CYS A 12 4.68 -0.71 -4.52
C CYS A 12 4.53 -2.04 -5.29
N ASN A 13 3.77 -2.05 -6.39
CA ASN A 13 3.63 -3.24 -7.24
C ASN A 13 4.92 -3.58 -8.00
N ALA A 14 5.72 -2.58 -8.39
CA ALA A 14 7.03 -2.80 -9.01
C ALA A 14 8.00 -3.45 -8.01
N GLU A 15 8.06 -2.98 -6.77
CA GLU A 15 8.86 -3.61 -5.72
C GLU A 15 8.37 -5.02 -5.40
N ARG A 16 7.05 -5.23 -5.37
CA ARG A 16 6.47 -6.56 -5.17
C ARG A 16 6.86 -7.53 -6.28
N SER A 17 6.86 -7.07 -7.53
CA SER A 17 7.25 -7.88 -8.69
C SER A 17 8.73 -8.26 -8.67
N LYS A 18 9.57 -7.51 -7.95
CA LYS A 18 10.98 -7.86 -7.68
C LYS A 18 11.14 -8.90 -6.55
N GLY A 19 10.04 -9.31 -5.92
CA GLY A 19 10.02 -10.27 -4.81
C GLY A 19 10.00 -9.62 -3.42
N SER A 20 9.92 -8.29 -3.31
CA SER A 20 9.81 -7.64 -2.00
C SER A 20 8.47 -7.97 -1.34
N ASP A 21 8.50 -8.34 -0.07
CA ASP A 21 7.30 -8.53 0.75
C ASP A 21 6.80 -7.22 1.34
N PHE A 22 5.55 -7.25 1.83
CA PHE A 22 4.91 -6.06 2.42
C PHE A 22 5.77 -5.38 3.50
N PRO A 23 6.38 -6.07 4.48
CA PRO A 23 7.20 -5.40 5.50
C PRO A 23 8.40 -4.64 4.91
N THR A 24 9.02 -5.18 3.87
CA THR A 24 10.14 -4.54 3.16
C THR A 24 9.66 -3.30 2.41
N ILE A 25 8.55 -3.40 1.68
CA ILE A 25 7.94 -2.27 0.96
C ILE A 25 7.48 -1.20 1.93
N TRP A 26 6.91 -1.58 3.07
CA TRP A 26 6.52 -0.67 4.14
C TRP A 26 7.71 0.16 4.62
N LYS A 27 8.81 -0.51 4.97
CA LYS A 27 10.01 0.12 5.54
C LYS A 27 10.75 1.01 4.55
N HIS A 28 10.83 0.62 3.28
CA HIS A 28 11.63 1.35 2.29
C HIS A 28 10.84 2.37 1.46
N VAL A 29 9.53 2.15 1.26
CA VAL A 29 8.70 2.99 0.40
C VAL A 29 7.65 3.74 1.21
N LEU A 30 6.81 3.03 1.96
CA LEU A 30 5.56 3.62 2.48
C LEU A 30 5.77 4.53 3.69
N ILE A 31 6.60 4.14 4.66
CA ILE A 31 6.75 4.87 5.94
C ILE A 31 7.25 6.31 5.76
N SER A 32 8.01 6.56 4.69
CA SER A 32 8.55 7.90 4.37
C SER A 32 7.77 8.63 3.28
N HIS A 33 6.71 8.02 2.73
CA HIS A 33 5.99 8.59 1.60
C HIS A 33 4.97 9.64 2.06
N PRO A 34 4.93 10.84 1.47
CA PRO A 34 4.06 11.95 1.90
C PRO A 34 2.57 11.67 1.72
N CYS A 35 2.19 10.65 0.95
CA CYS A 35 0.80 10.24 0.81
C CYS A 35 0.31 9.33 1.93
N VAL A 36 1.18 8.74 2.74
CA VAL A 36 0.81 7.83 3.83
C VAL A 36 0.59 8.64 5.11
N THR A 37 -0.52 8.40 5.80
CA THR A 37 -0.91 9.18 7.00
C THR A 37 -0.87 8.39 8.29
N GLY A 38 -0.62 7.08 8.22
CA GLY A 38 -0.64 6.23 9.40
C GLY A 38 -0.14 4.83 9.11
N GLN A 39 -0.09 4.02 10.18
CA GLN A 39 0.39 2.64 10.15
C GLN A 39 -0.58 1.72 9.36
N PRO A 40 -0.09 0.57 8.87
CA PRO A 40 -0.97 -0.42 8.27
C PRO A 40 -1.91 -0.95 9.32
N VAL A 41 -3.20 -0.99 9.00
CA VAL A 41 -4.23 -1.62 9.81
C VAL A 41 -4.65 -2.93 9.14
N GLN A 42 -4.86 -3.96 9.96
CA GLN A 42 -5.41 -5.21 9.48
C GLN A 42 -6.90 -5.03 9.19
N GLY A 43 -7.30 -5.40 7.98
CA GLY A 43 -8.69 -5.44 7.55
C GLY A 43 -9.12 -6.85 7.15
N SER A 44 -10.41 -6.98 6.89
CA SER A 44 -11.01 -8.20 6.34
C SER A 44 -11.53 -7.86 4.94
N GLY A 45 -10.96 -8.47 3.91
CA GLY A 45 -11.48 -8.41 2.54
C GLY A 45 -12.14 -9.74 2.17
N GLU A 46 -12.79 -9.80 1.00
CA GLU A 46 -13.46 -11.02 0.53
C GLU A 46 -12.50 -12.21 0.39
N ALA A 47 -11.24 -11.95 0.03
CA ALA A 47 -10.20 -12.97 -0.09
C ALA A 47 -9.48 -13.31 1.23
N GLY A 48 -9.91 -12.74 2.36
CA GLY A 48 -9.31 -12.97 3.67
C GLY A 48 -8.65 -11.73 4.29
N PRO A 49 -7.67 -11.90 5.20
CA PRO A 49 -7.04 -10.78 5.89
C PRO A 49 -6.27 -9.90 4.90
N THR A 50 -6.46 -8.59 5.00
CA THR A 50 -5.79 -7.59 4.15
C THR A 50 -5.03 -6.60 5.02
N LEU A 51 -4.00 -5.96 4.45
CA LEU A 51 -3.32 -4.85 5.10
C LEU A 51 -3.71 -3.56 4.40
N ARG A 52 -4.25 -2.61 5.15
CA ARG A 52 -4.76 -1.34 4.63
C ARG A 52 -3.90 -0.21 5.19
N VAL A 53 -3.35 0.62 4.31
CA VAL A 53 -2.53 1.77 4.68
C VAL A 53 -3.34 3.03 4.41
N PRO A 54 -3.64 3.85 5.43
CA PRO A 54 -4.40 5.07 5.24
C PRO A 54 -3.57 6.10 4.48
N LEU A 55 -4.22 6.77 3.52
CA LEU A 55 -3.63 7.82 2.71
C LEU A 55 -4.20 9.20 3.04
N ILE A 56 -3.46 10.25 2.68
CA ILE A 56 -3.85 11.66 2.88
C ILE A 56 -5.11 12.06 2.11
N THR A 57 -5.44 11.29 1.07
CA THR A 57 -6.67 11.48 0.29
C THR A 57 -7.92 10.90 0.96
N GLY A 58 -7.78 10.23 2.11
CA GLY A 58 -8.86 9.48 2.77
C GLY A 58 -9.09 8.08 2.21
N GLN A 59 -8.36 7.73 1.15
CA GLN A 59 -8.35 6.39 0.55
C GLN A 59 -7.39 5.46 1.31
N PHE A 60 -7.46 4.17 0.99
CA PHE A 60 -6.58 3.14 1.52
C PHE A 60 -5.78 2.49 0.39
N LEU A 61 -4.47 2.41 0.58
CA LEU A 61 -3.64 1.48 -0.18
C LEU A 61 -3.77 0.09 0.47
N VAL A 62 -4.30 -0.88 -0.27
CA VAL A 62 -4.62 -2.21 0.27
C VAL A 62 -3.74 -3.26 -0.38
N PHE A 63 -3.10 -4.08 0.46
CA PHE A 63 -2.32 -5.24 0.05
C PHE A 63 -3.16 -6.50 0.17
N LEU A 64 -3.37 -7.17 -0.97
CA LEU A 64 -4.17 -8.40 -1.10
C LEU A 64 -3.27 -9.66 -1.17
N GLY A 65 -2.08 -9.62 -0.57
CA GLY A 65 -1.11 -10.73 -0.54
C GLY A 65 -0.23 -10.86 -1.79
N SER A 66 -0.77 -10.61 -2.97
CA SER A 66 -0.02 -10.65 -4.24
C SER A 66 0.25 -9.27 -4.83
N HIS A 67 -0.64 -8.30 -4.63
CA HIS A 67 -0.55 -6.97 -5.24
C HIS A 67 -1.15 -5.89 -4.34
N PHE A 68 -0.86 -4.63 -4.67
CA PHE A 68 -1.40 -3.44 -4.06
C PHE A 68 -2.50 -2.83 -4.93
N THR A 69 -3.59 -2.42 -4.31
CA THR A 69 -4.71 -1.72 -4.94
C THR A 69 -5.12 -0.48 -4.13
N LEU A 70 -5.92 0.39 -4.73
CA LEU A 70 -6.47 1.58 -4.07
C LEU A 70 -7.96 1.36 -3.80
N LEU A 71 -8.39 1.59 -2.56
CA LEU A 71 -9.78 1.54 -2.09
C LEU A 71 -10.23 2.88 -1.53
#